data_AF-A0A259SXG9-F1
#
_entry.id   AF-A0A259SXG9-F1
#
_cell.length_a   1.000
_cell.length_b   1.000
_cell.length_c   1.000
_cell.angle_alpha   90.00
_cell.angle_beta   90.00
_cell.angle_gamma   90.00
#
_symmetry.space_group_name_H-M   'P 1'
#
loop_
_entity.id
_entity.type
_entity.pdbx_description
1 polymer ?
#
loop_
_entity_poly.entity_id
_entity_poly.type
_entity_poly.pdbx_seq_one_letter_code
_entity_poly.pdbx_strand_id
1 'polypeptide(L)'
;MEDRTGTGTDARNAPEKNNGSGGTKRAKKEPGRIGRVLRVLGPGIVTGAADDDPSGIATYAQAGARFGMGLLWTVPLTLPLMIVVQEACERMTLATGDSFGSLIRQRFQHGARVWVTVLLAALLVSNSVNAAADLVAIGQGMQLMHAGPAPLWSLIIGVLIGVVVVRGSFSWIARIFKWLCLVLFAYVAVLVVAHVDWAAVGAGILGQGFRWETGYLALVAAVLGTTISPYMFFWQTEEREEMLRSGSRGEDPPRLDDRKPTKARRMLLLGRLDVITGMVFSVGIMFAIIVGSAATLGEHHKAVSSAAEAAQALKPIAGDYASILFALGFIGSGILA
;
A
#
# COMPACT_ATOMS: atom_id res chain seq x y z
N MET A 1 -84.00 37.16 -8.35
CA MET A 1 -84.41 37.16 -9.76
C MET A 1 -83.24 36.55 -10.51
N GLU A 2 -83.23 35.20 -10.56
CA GLU A 2 -83.69 34.39 -11.71
C GLU A 2 -82.52 34.19 -12.70
N ASP A 3 -82.17 33.00 -13.17
CA ASP A 3 -82.74 31.66 -13.04
C ASP A 3 -81.65 30.60 -13.39
N ARG A 4 -82.00 29.36 -13.09
CA ARG A 4 -81.26 28.10 -13.08
C ARG A 4 -81.00 27.47 -14.47
N THR A 5 -80.36 26.30 -14.37
CA THR A 5 -80.31 25.13 -15.29
C THR A 5 -79.01 25.03 -16.10
N GLY A 6 -78.24 23.94 -16.11
CA GLY A 6 -78.44 22.56 -15.66
C GLY A 6 -78.03 21.59 -16.78
N THR A 7 -77.39 20.47 -16.42
CA THR A 7 -76.94 19.31 -17.24
C THR A 7 -75.59 19.52 -17.97
N GLY A 8 -74.54 18.71 -17.87
CA GLY A 8 -74.33 17.39 -17.30
C GLY A 8 -74.07 16.36 -18.41
N THR A 9 -72.82 16.03 -18.75
CA THR A 9 -72.35 14.65 -19.06
C THR A 9 -70.86 14.59 -19.42
N ASP A 10 -70.23 13.52 -18.91
CA ASP A 10 -68.93 12.93 -19.21
C ASP A 10 -68.38 13.09 -20.63
N ALA A 11 -67.05 13.27 -20.75
CA ALA A 11 -66.12 12.16 -21.03
C ALA A 11 -64.82 12.66 -21.73
N ARG A 12 -63.71 12.01 -21.34
CA ARG A 12 -62.46 11.77 -22.12
C ARG A 12 -61.36 12.84 -22.09
N ASN A 13 -60.37 12.55 -21.23
CA ASN A 13 -58.95 12.39 -21.56
C ASN A 13 -58.47 12.89 -22.94
N ALA A 14 -57.63 13.92 -22.94
CA ALA A 14 -56.28 13.90 -23.52
C ALA A 14 -55.51 15.20 -23.18
N PRO A 15 -54.40 15.15 -22.42
CA PRO A 15 -53.52 16.30 -22.28
C PRO A 15 -52.56 16.40 -23.48
N GLU A 16 -52.19 17.65 -23.77
CA GLU A 16 -51.33 18.11 -24.84
C GLU A 16 -50.03 17.32 -25.03
N LYS A 17 -49.63 17.21 -26.30
CA LYS A 17 -48.34 16.73 -26.78
C LYS A 17 -47.21 17.54 -26.14
N ASN A 18 -46.53 16.95 -25.16
CA ASN A 18 -45.21 17.40 -24.74
C ASN A 18 -44.16 16.78 -25.68
N ASN A 19 -43.52 17.62 -26.49
CA ASN A 19 -42.46 17.23 -27.41
C ASN A 19 -41.25 16.66 -26.63
N GLY A 20 -41.04 15.35 -26.75
CA GLY A 20 -39.83 14.68 -26.33
C GLY A 20 -38.86 14.43 -27.50
N SER A 21 -37.60 14.26 -27.10
CA SER A 21 -36.48 13.56 -27.78
C SER A 21 -35.40 14.46 -28.42
N GLY A 22 -34.11 14.27 -28.17
CA GLY A 22 -33.44 13.24 -27.38
C GLY A 22 -32.01 13.63 -27.06
N GLY A 23 -31.76 13.97 -25.79
CA GLY A 23 -30.41 13.97 -25.22
C GLY A 23 -30.11 12.56 -24.73
N THR A 24 -29.36 11.78 -25.51
CA THR A 24 -28.83 10.47 -25.09
C THR A 24 -28.02 10.63 -23.80
N LYS A 25 -28.65 10.29 -22.66
CA LYS A 25 -27.95 10.04 -21.40
C LYS A 25 -26.97 8.89 -21.66
N ARG A 26 -25.69 9.22 -21.82
CA ARG A 26 -24.59 8.26 -21.92
C ARG A 26 -24.62 7.43 -20.62
N ALA A 27 -25.22 6.25 -20.67
CA ALA A 27 -25.16 5.28 -19.59
C ALA A 27 -23.68 5.01 -19.31
N LYS A 28 -23.20 5.37 -18.10
CA LYS A 28 -21.87 4.98 -17.62
C LYS A 28 -21.84 3.44 -17.66
N LYS A 29 -21.15 2.87 -18.66
CA LYS A 29 -20.93 1.42 -18.77
C LYS A 29 -20.44 0.91 -17.42
N GLU A 30 -21.17 -0.04 -16.84
CA GLU A 30 -20.68 -0.74 -15.65
C GLU A 30 -19.34 -1.40 -16.00
N PRO A 31 -18.30 -1.23 -15.16
CA PRO A 31 -17.03 -1.87 -15.42
C PRO A 31 -17.22 -3.40 -15.40
N GLY A 32 -16.64 -4.08 -16.41
CA GLY A 32 -16.66 -5.54 -16.52
C GLY A 32 -16.03 -6.21 -15.29
N ARG A 33 -16.19 -7.54 -15.14
CA ARG A 33 -15.71 -8.32 -13.98
C ARG A 33 -14.28 -7.97 -13.55
N ILE A 34 -13.36 -7.74 -14.51
CA ILE A 34 -11.98 -7.33 -14.26
C ILE A 34 -11.90 -5.90 -13.72
N GLY A 35 -12.68 -4.94 -14.25
CA GLY A 35 -12.77 -3.58 -13.73
C GLY A 35 -13.43 -3.51 -12.34
N ARG A 36 -14.20 -4.53 -11.95
CA ARG A 36 -14.78 -4.70 -10.62
C ARG A 36 -13.75 -5.25 -9.63
N VAL A 37 -12.97 -6.26 -10.04
CA VAL A 37 -11.81 -6.77 -9.28
C VAL A 37 -10.73 -5.70 -9.11
N LEU A 38 -10.46 -4.89 -10.14
CA LEU A 38 -9.53 -3.76 -10.09
C LEU A 38 -10.01 -2.60 -9.21
N ARG A 39 -11.30 -2.56 -8.85
CA ARG A 39 -11.90 -1.61 -7.89
C ARG A 39 -11.98 -2.18 -6.47
N VAL A 40 -11.59 -3.45 -6.31
CA VAL A 40 -11.60 -4.22 -5.06
C VAL A 40 -10.20 -4.29 -4.44
N LEU A 41 -9.17 -3.71 -5.08
CA LEU A 41 -7.94 -3.35 -4.39
C LEU A 41 -8.28 -2.21 -3.43
N GLY A 42 -8.64 -2.56 -2.21
CA GLY A 42 -8.95 -1.62 -1.15
C GLY A 42 -7.68 -1.08 -0.50
N PRO A 43 -7.85 -0.15 0.44
CA PRO A 43 -6.76 0.57 1.09
C PRO A 43 -5.77 -0.38 1.76
N GLY A 44 -6.22 -1.52 2.28
CA GLY A 44 -5.34 -2.52 2.87
C GLY A 44 -4.29 -3.04 1.89
N ILE A 45 -4.63 -3.32 0.63
CA ILE A 45 -3.65 -3.83 -0.36
C ILE A 45 -2.70 -2.72 -0.81
N VAL A 46 -3.19 -1.49 -0.96
CA VAL A 46 -2.34 -0.34 -1.30
C VAL A 46 -1.36 -0.06 -0.15
N THR A 47 -1.87 -0.08 1.08
CA THR A 47 -1.08 0.02 2.31
C THR A 47 -0.04 -1.10 2.36
N GLY A 48 -0.43 -2.38 2.22
CA GLY A 48 0.54 -3.48 2.19
C GLY A 48 1.59 -3.35 1.10
N ALA A 49 1.22 -2.88 -0.09
CA ALA A 49 2.18 -2.64 -1.17
C ALA A 49 3.07 -1.41 -0.95
N ALA A 50 2.61 -0.42 -0.18
CA ALA A 50 3.41 0.73 0.25
C ALA A 50 4.45 0.34 1.29
N ASP A 51 4.13 -0.63 2.15
CA ASP A 51 5.07 -1.17 3.15
C ASP A 51 6.31 -1.80 2.50
N ASP A 52 6.14 -2.45 1.34
CA ASP A 52 7.23 -3.05 0.55
C ASP A 52 7.94 -1.99 -0.33
N ASP A 53 8.39 -0.91 0.30
CA ASP A 53 9.14 0.16 -0.34
C ASP A 53 10.60 -0.27 -0.70
N PRO A 54 11.32 0.53 -1.52
CA PRO A 54 12.70 0.26 -1.88
C PRO A 54 13.63 -0.07 -0.70
N SER A 55 13.51 0.67 0.40
CA SER A 55 14.33 0.49 1.60
C SER A 55 13.98 -0.80 2.37
N GLY A 56 12.71 -1.16 2.45
CA GLY A 56 12.20 -2.40 3.04
C GLY A 56 12.68 -3.62 2.28
N ILE A 57 12.56 -3.60 0.95
CA ILE A 57 13.07 -4.66 0.07
C ILE A 57 14.59 -4.86 0.28
N ALA A 58 15.36 -3.78 0.39
CA ALA A 58 16.79 -3.87 0.65
C ALA A 58 17.09 -4.51 2.01
N THR A 59 16.28 -4.20 3.02
CA THR A 59 16.40 -4.73 4.38
C THR A 59 16.07 -6.22 4.43
N TYR A 60 15.00 -6.65 3.77
CA TYR A 60 14.61 -8.07 3.68
C TYR A 60 15.65 -8.89 2.89
N ALA A 61 16.18 -8.32 1.81
CA ALA A 61 17.21 -8.97 1.02
C ALA A 61 18.53 -9.09 1.79
N GLN A 62 18.90 -8.07 2.57
CA GLN A 62 20.02 -8.12 3.52
C GLN A 62 19.83 -9.23 4.56
N ALA A 63 18.61 -9.36 5.11
CA ALA A 63 18.27 -10.40 6.07
C ALA A 63 18.52 -11.81 5.49
N GLY A 64 18.01 -12.06 4.28
CA GLY A 64 18.21 -13.32 3.58
C GLY A 64 19.67 -13.57 3.17
N ALA A 65 20.34 -12.56 2.59
CA ALA A 65 21.70 -12.73 2.09
C ALA A 65 22.75 -12.92 3.21
N ARG A 66 22.59 -12.22 4.35
CA ARG A 66 23.58 -12.25 5.44
C ARG A 66 23.36 -13.39 6.43
N PHE A 67 22.11 -13.69 6.77
CA PHE A 67 21.78 -14.68 7.81
C PHE A 67 20.96 -15.86 7.28
N GLY A 68 20.80 -15.98 5.97
CA GLY A 68 20.06 -17.07 5.34
C GLY A 68 18.61 -17.12 5.84
N MET A 69 18.15 -18.32 6.18
CA MET A 69 16.81 -18.55 6.74
C MET A 69 16.67 -18.12 8.21
N GLY A 70 17.75 -17.63 8.85
CA GLY A 70 17.79 -17.36 10.28
C GLY A 70 16.87 -16.24 10.77
N LEU A 71 16.42 -15.34 9.88
CA LEU A 71 15.50 -14.23 10.19
C LEU A 71 14.02 -14.56 9.89
N LEU A 72 13.71 -15.75 9.35
CA LEU A 72 12.35 -16.09 8.94
C LEU A 72 11.34 -16.17 10.10
N TRP A 73 11.79 -16.39 11.33
CA TRP A 73 10.91 -16.34 12.51
C TRP A 73 10.27 -14.96 12.72
N THR A 74 10.82 -13.90 12.13
CA THR A 74 10.21 -12.56 12.17
C THR A 74 8.92 -12.52 11.36
N VAL A 75 8.76 -13.32 10.31
CA VAL A 75 7.58 -13.39 9.43
C VAL A 75 6.29 -13.77 10.18
N PRO A 76 6.21 -14.90 10.92
CA PRO A 76 5.02 -15.23 11.70
C PRO A 76 4.77 -14.26 12.86
N LEU A 77 5.78 -13.49 13.28
CA LEU A 77 5.63 -12.47 14.32
C LEU A 77 5.08 -11.16 13.76
N THR A 78 5.57 -10.69 12.61
CA THR A 78 5.16 -9.41 12.00
C THR A 78 3.71 -9.45 11.53
N LEU A 79 3.25 -10.56 10.96
CA LEU A 79 1.89 -10.67 10.43
C LEU A 79 0.78 -10.31 11.44
N PRO A 80 0.69 -10.95 12.62
CA PRO A 80 -0.34 -10.59 13.60
C PRO A 80 -0.16 -9.17 14.14
N LEU A 81 1.08 -8.69 14.30
CA LEU A 81 1.36 -7.33 14.76
C LEU A 81 0.82 -6.30 13.76
N MET A 82 1.16 -6.44 12.48
CA MET A 82 0.69 -5.57 11.40
C MET A 82 -0.84 -5.61 11.29
N ILE A 83 -1.46 -6.80 11.30
CA ILE A 83 -2.92 -6.93 11.24
C ILE A 83 -3.59 -6.18 12.40
N VAL A 84 -3.11 -6.35 13.64
CA VAL A 84 -3.72 -5.71 14.81
C VAL A 84 -3.60 -4.19 14.74
N VAL A 85 -2.43 -3.68 14.38
CA VAL A 85 -2.17 -2.25 14.32
C VAL A 85 -2.97 -1.60 13.18
N GLN A 86 -2.96 -2.18 11.99
CA GLN A 86 -3.71 -1.64 10.86
C GLN A 86 -5.21 -1.79 11.04
N GLU A 87 -5.68 -2.88 11.64
CA GLU A 87 -7.08 -3.04 11.96
C GLU A 87 -7.55 -2.00 12.99
N ALA A 88 -6.70 -1.64 13.96
CA ALA A 88 -7.02 -0.58 14.91
C ALA A 88 -7.15 0.79 14.21
N CYS A 89 -6.22 1.13 13.31
CA CYS A 89 -6.26 2.37 12.50
C CYS A 89 -7.53 2.44 11.64
N GLU A 90 -7.83 1.34 10.99
CA GLU A 90 -9.00 1.12 10.15
C GLU A 90 -10.31 1.30 10.92
N ARG A 91 -10.46 0.62 12.06
CA ARG A 91 -11.67 0.71 12.91
C ARG A 91 -11.85 2.10 13.50
N MET A 92 -10.76 2.72 13.93
CA MET A 92 -10.77 4.08 14.46
C MET A 92 -11.32 5.04 13.42
N THR A 93 -10.78 5.04 12.20
CA THR A 93 -11.23 5.92 11.12
C THR A 93 -12.69 5.65 10.73
N LEU A 94 -13.07 4.37 10.67
CA LEU A 94 -14.47 3.98 10.42
C LEU A 94 -15.42 4.49 11.51
N ALA A 95 -15.00 4.47 12.78
CA ALA A 95 -15.78 4.94 13.92
C ALA A 95 -15.92 6.47 13.94
N THR A 96 -14.80 7.19 13.77
CA THR A 96 -14.73 8.65 13.94
C THR A 96 -15.11 9.43 12.68
N GLY A 97 -14.81 8.87 11.50
CA GLY A 97 -14.84 9.57 10.22
C GLY A 97 -13.58 10.42 9.95
N ASP A 98 -12.62 10.43 10.87
CA ASP A 98 -11.42 11.28 10.86
C ASP A 98 -10.14 10.43 10.81
N SER A 99 -9.11 10.91 10.10
CA SER A 99 -7.76 10.33 10.13
C SER A 99 -7.06 10.44 11.49
N PHE A 100 -6.01 9.64 11.67
CA PHE A 100 -5.19 9.64 12.88
C PHE A 100 -4.60 11.02 13.19
N GLY A 101 -4.09 11.73 12.18
CA GLY A 101 -3.54 13.08 12.34
C GLY A 101 -4.59 14.09 12.82
N SER A 102 -5.80 14.03 12.27
CA SER A 102 -6.93 14.86 12.69
C SER A 102 -7.31 14.62 14.15
N LEU A 103 -7.39 13.35 14.57
CA LEU A 103 -7.71 12.98 15.96
C LEU A 103 -6.63 13.41 16.95
N ILE A 104 -5.35 13.26 16.60
CA ILE A 104 -4.24 13.76 17.43
C ILE A 104 -4.38 15.27 17.65
N ARG A 105 -4.63 16.02 16.58
CA ARG A 105 -4.81 17.48 16.65
C ARG A 105 -6.01 17.87 17.49
N GLN A 106 -7.12 17.14 17.41
CA GLN A 106 -8.32 17.41 18.22
C GLN A 106 -8.08 17.08 19.71
N ARG A 107 -7.41 15.96 20.01
CA ARG A 107 -7.26 15.46 21.39
C ARG A 107 -6.19 16.18 22.21
N PHE A 108 -5.09 16.60 21.57
CA PHE A 108 -3.88 17.06 22.26
C PHE A 108 -3.61 18.57 22.17
N GLN A 109 -4.66 19.39 22.08
CA GLN A 109 -4.53 20.85 21.88
C GLN A 109 -3.84 21.61 23.02
N HIS A 110 -3.91 21.12 24.27
CA HIS A 110 -3.50 21.93 25.45
C HIS A 110 -2.45 21.28 26.35
N GLY A 111 -2.44 19.94 26.53
CA GLY A 111 -1.55 19.30 27.51
C GLY A 111 -0.30 18.62 26.94
N ALA A 112 -0.39 18.00 25.76
CA ALA A 112 0.70 17.19 25.19
C ALA A 112 1.21 17.69 23.83
N ARG A 113 0.85 18.92 23.46
CA ARG A 113 1.14 19.48 22.14
C ARG A 113 2.64 19.46 21.81
N VAL A 114 3.51 19.76 22.76
CA VAL A 114 4.97 19.76 22.57
C VAL A 114 5.46 18.35 22.25
N TRP A 115 5.08 17.34 23.05
CA TRP A 115 5.46 15.94 22.82
C TRP A 115 4.95 15.41 21.48
N VAL A 116 3.68 15.67 21.16
CA VAL A 116 3.10 15.32 19.86
C VAL A 116 3.87 16.00 18.72
N THR A 117 4.22 17.27 18.85
CA THR A 117 4.97 18.00 17.82
C THR A 117 6.36 17.41 17.63
N VAL A 118 7.06 17.03 18.70
CA VAL A 118 8.36 16.37 18.64
C VAL A 118 8.27 15.01 17.94
N LEU A 119 7.27 14.20 18.28
CA LEU A 119 7.05 12.89 17.64
C LEU A 119 6.71 13.04 16.16
N LEU A 120 5.87 14.02 15.79
CA LEU A 120 5.55 14.32 14.40
C LEU A 120 6.77 14.83 13.63
N ALA A 121 7.61 15.65 14.24
CA ALA A 121 8.86 16.11 13.63
C ALA A 121 9.83 14.94 13.42
N ALA A 122 9.97 14.04 14.40
CA ALA A 122 10.77 12.84 14.28
C ALA A 122 10.26 11.92 13.17
N LEU A 123 8.94 11.74 13.07
CA LEU A 123 8.31 11.00 11.98
C LEU A 123 8.61 11.64 10.62
N LEU A 124 8.46 12.96 10.49
CA LEU A 124 8.72 13.67 9.24
C LEU A 124 10.19 13.52 8.81
N VAL A 125 11.13 13.62 9.76
CA VAL A 125 12.56 13.39 9.49
C VAL A 125 12.80 11.93 9.06
N SER A 126 12.25 10.96 9.79
CA SER A 126 12.38 9.54 9.46
C SER A 126 11.86 9.23 8.05
N ASN A 127 10.67 9.72 7.71
CA ASN A 127 10.09 9.57 6.38
C ASN A 127 10.91 10.27 5.30
N SER A 128 11.44 11.46 5.59
CA SER A 128 12.30 12.18 4.63
C SER A 128 13.57 11.40 4.33
N VAL A 129 14.16 10.75 5.34
CA VAL A 129 15.31 9.86 5.16
C VAL A 129 14.91 8.62 4.37
N ASN A 130 13.73 8.05 4.62
CA ASN A 130 13.21 6.91 3.87
C ASN A 130 13.03 7.23 2.38
N ALA A 131 12.31 8.31 2.07
CA ALA A 131 12.12 8.77 0.70
C ALA A 131 13.45 9.11 0.01
N ALA A 132 14.43 9.68 0.73
CA ALA A 132 15.76 9.91 0.18
C ALA A 132 16.49 8.60 -0.14
N ALA A 133 16.42 7.60 0.75
CA ALA A 133 16.99 6.27 0.50
C ALA A 133 16.35 5.61 -0.73
N ASP A 134 15.05 5.77 -0.90
CA ASP A 134 14.30 5.22 -2.03
C ASP A 134 14.70 5.89 -3.35
N LEU A 135 14.84 7.21 -3.38
CA LEU A 135 15.34 7.95 -4.55
C LEU A 135 16.77 7.54 -4.92
N VAL A 136 17.63 7.30 -3.93
CA VAL A 136 18.99 6.79 -4.14
C VAL A 136 18.94 5.38 -4.71
N ALA A 137 18.09 4.51 -4.17
CA ALA A 137 17.93 3.14 -4.65
C ALA A 137 17.46 3.10 -6.11
N ILE A 138 16.53 3.98 -6.49
CA ILE A 138 16.11 4.12 -7.88
C ILE A 138 17.28 4.59 -8.76
N GLY A 139 18.05 5.58 -8.32
CA GLY A 139 19.23 6.05 -9.05
C GLY A 139 20.27 4.95 -9.27
N GLN A 140 20.51 4.13 -8.24
CA GLN A 140 21.39 2.97 -8.33
C GLN A 140 20.83 1.90 -9.29
N GLY A 141 19.52 1.69 -9.30
CA GLY A 141 18.85 0.83 -10.29
C GLY A 141 19.08 1.31 -11.73
N MET A 142 18.96 2.61 -11.98
CA MET A 142 19.24 3.21 -13.29
C MET A 142 20.71 3.06 -13.69
N GLN A 143 21.64 3.22 -12.73
CA GLN A 143 23.06 3.01 -12.97
C GLN A 143 23.36 1.54 -13.33
N LEU A 144 22.69 0.59 -12.68
CA LEU A 144 22.82 -0.84 -12.98
C LEU A 144 22.35 -1.19 -14.41
N MET A 145 21.40 -0.43 -14.95
CA MET A 145 20.96 -0.53 -16.35
C MET A 145 21.88 0.21 -17.34
N HIS A 146 23.04 0.71 -16.91
CA HIS A 146 23.94 1.54 -17.72
C HIS A 146 23.29 2.83 -18.27
N ALA A 147 22.22 3.32 -17.62
CA ALA A 147 21.49 4.50 -18.07
C ALA A 147 22.14 5.83 -17.63
N GLY A 148 23.18 5.79 -16.79
CA GLY A 148 23.95 6.96 -16.34
C GLY A 148 24.29 6.95 -14.85
N PRO A 149 24.85 8.05 -14.31
CA PRO A 149 25.24 8.15 -12.91
C PRO A 149 24.04 8.16 -11.96
N ALA A 150 24.10 7.41 -10.85
CA ALA A 150 23.01 7.34 -9.88
C ALA A 150 22.55 8.71 -9.33
N PRO A 151 23.43 9.65 -8.94
CA PRO A 151 22.99 10.94 -8.37
C PRO A 151 22.15 11.77 -9.36
N LEU A 152 22.47 11.68 -10.66
CA LEU A 152 21.73 12.38 -11.70
C LEU A 152 20.31 11.83 -11.82
N TRP A 153 20.19 10.50 -11.84
CA TRP A 153 18.88 9.84 -11.93
C TRP A 153 18.03 10.03 -10.68
N SER A 154 18.62 9.97 -9.48
CA SER A 154 17.91 10.28 -8.23
C SER A 154 17.35 11.71 -8.24
N LEU A 155 18.12 12.69 -8.73
CA LEU A 155 17.66 14.07 -8.85
C LEU A 155 16.51 14.21 -9.88
N ILE A 156 16.68 13.63 -11.08
CA ILE A 156 15.67 13.68 -12.14
C ILE A 156 14.35 13.09 -11.66
N ILE A 157 14.42 11.93 -10.99
CA ILE A 157 13.23 11.20 -10.53
C ILE A 157 12.59 11.92 -9.34
N GLY A 158 13.38 12.49 -8.42
CA GLY A 158 12.85 13.32 -7.34
C GLY A 158 12.10 14.56 -7.87
N VAL A 159 12.64 15.24 -8.89
CA VAL A 159 11.95 16.36 -9.54
C VAL A 159 10.67 15.90 -10.24
N LEU A 160 10.73 14.78 -10.96
CA LEU A 160 9.57 14.22 -11.65
C LEU A 160 8.45 13.86 -10.67
N ILE A 161 8.80 13.20 -9.54
CA ILE A 161 7.88 12.88 -8.45
C ILE A 161 7.28 14.17 -7.89
N GLY A 162 8.09 15.18 -7.58
CA GLY A 162 7.59 16.47 -7.09
C GLY A 162 6.58 17.11 -8.03
N VAL A 163 6.83 17.07 -9.35
CA VAL A 163 5.88 17.57 -10.36
C VAL A 163 4.60 16.74 -10.39
N VAL A 164 4.71 15.41 -10.33
CA VAL A 164 3.56 14.49 -10.32
C VAL A 164 2.74 14.63 -9.05
N VAL A 165 3.35 14.85 -7.88
CA VAL A 165 2.63 15.06 -6.62
C VAL A 165 1.85 16.37 -6.67
N VAL A 166 2.43 17.44 -7.22
CA VAL A 166 1.78 18.76 -7.29
C VAL A 166 0.68 18.82 -8.37
N ARG A 167 0.87 18.13 -9.51
CA ARG A 167 -0.04 18.23 -10.67
C ARG A 167 -0.85 16.97 -10.98
N GLY A 168 -0.53 15.85 -10.36
CA GLY A 168 -1.07 14.54 -10.68
C GLY A 168 -2.45 14.29 -10.09
N SER A 169 -3.19 13.39 -10.72
CA SER A 169 -4.43 12.85 -10.17
C SER A 169 -4.12 11.58 -9.37
N PHE A 170 -4.64 11.48 -8.15
CA PHE A 170 -4.58 10.27 -7.31
C PHE A 170 -4.95 9.00 -8.08
N SER A 171 -5.92 9.09 -9.01
CA SER A 171 -6.37 7.97 -9.84
C SER A 171 -5.35 7.45 -10.85
N TRP A 172 -4.37 8.27 -11.24
CA TRP A 172 -3.28 7.88 -12.14
C TRP A 172 -2.14 7.22 -11.36
N ILE A 173 -1.78 7.81 -10.22
CA ILE A 173 -0.80 7.28 -9.26
C ILE A 173 -1.22 5.87 -8.80
N ALA A 174 -2.49 5.69 -8.39
CA ALA A 174 -3.05 4.39 -8.03
C ALA A 174 -3.06 3.34 -9.16
N ARG A 175 -2.92 3.74 -10.43
CA ARG A 175 -2.83 2.80 -11.56
C ARG A 175 -1.40 2.31 -11.76
N ILE A 176 -0.41 3.16 -11.53
CA ILE A 176 1.01 2.80 -11.53
C ILE A 176 1.29 1.80 -10.40
N PHE A 177 0.70 2.01 -9.22
CA PHE A 177 0.83 1.07 -8.09
C PHE A 177 0.37 -0.36 -8.41
N LYS A 178 -0.63 -0.55 -9.28
CA LYS A 178 -1.09 -1.91 -9.64
C LYS A 178 -0.08 -2.67 -10.48
N TRP A 179 0.59 -1.96 -11.38
CA TRP A 179 1.66 -2.54 -12.19
C TRP A 179 2.92 -2.76 -11.35
N LEU A 180 3.15 -1.90 -10.36
CA LEU A 180 4.21 -2.04 -9.35
C LEU A 180 4.05 -3.31 -8.49
N CYS A 181 2.87 -3.57 -7.92
CA CYS A 181 2.62 -4.79 -7.13
C CYS A 181 2.94 -6.07 -7.95
N LEU A 182 2.75 -6.01 -9.27
CA LEU A 182 3.01 -7.11 -10.19
C LEU A 182 4.52 -7.43 -10.29
N VAL A 183 5.39 -6.45 -10.08
CA VAL A 183 6.85 -6.69 -9.99
C VAL A 183 7.23 -7.38 -8.69
N LEU A 184 6.58 -7.06 -7.57
CA LEU A 184 6.81 -7.76 -6.30
C LEU A 184 6.46 -9.25 -6.40
N PHE A 185 5.45 -9.61 -7.20
CA PHE A 185 5.14 -11.02 -7.51
C PHE A 185 6.29 -11.78 -8.19
N ALA A 186 7.27 -11.09 -8.80
CA ALA A 186 8.46 -11.75 -9.34
C ALA A 186 9.29 -12.44 -8.25
N TYR A 187 9.33 -11.90 -7.02
CA TYR A 187 9.98 -12.54 -5.89
C TYR A 187 9.30 -13.85 -5.47
N VAL A 188 7.98 -13.92 -5.58
CA VAL A 188 7.24 -15.17 -5.35
C VAL A 188 7.63 -16.23 -6.38
N ALA A 189 7.85 -15.83 -7.64
CA ALA A 189 8.33 -16.74 -8.67
C ALA A 189 9.73 -17.28 -8.33
N VAL A 190 10.61 -16.49 -7.69
CA VAL A 190 11.97 -16.93 -7.29
C VAL A 190 11.90 -18.15 -6.39
N LEU A 191 10.90 -18.24 -5.50
CA LEU A 191 10.73 -19.39 -4.62
C LEU A 191 10.52 -20.71 -5.37
N VAL A 192 9.94 -20.65 -6.58
CA VAL A 192 9.68 -21.83 -7.40
C VAL A 192 10.93 -22.25 -8.18
N VAL A 193 11.73 -21.27 -8.62
CA VAL A 193 12.87 -21.51 -9.53
C VAL A 193 14.19 -21.72 -8.79
N ALA A 194 14.39 -21.08 -7.63
CA ALA A 194 15.68 -21.05 -6.94
C ALA A 194 15.99 -22.29 -6.08
N HIS A 195 15.31 -23.44 -6.31
CA HIS A 195 15.52 -24.68 -5.55
C HIS A 195 15.61 -24.48 -4.02
N VAL A 196 14.57 -23.89 -3.44
CA VAL A 196 14.52 -23.58 -2.00
C VAL A 196 14.52 -24.86 -1.15
N ASP A 197 15.41 -24.92 -0.16
CA ASP A 197 15.36 -25.94 0.90
C ASP A 197 14.24 -25.61 1.90
N TRP A 198 13.09 -26.25 1.70
CA TRP A 198 11.91 -26.08 2.55
C TRP A 198 12.11 -26.59 3.98
N ALA A 199 13.05 -27.51 4.22
CA ALA A 199 13.39 -27.94 5.57
C ALA A 199 14.11 -26.81 6.34
N ALA A 200 15.06 -26.14 5.69
CA ALA A 200 15.73 -24.96 6.23
C ALA A 200 14.77 -23.78 6.44
N VAL A 201 13.79 -23.58 5.54
CA VAL A 201 12.72 -22.58 5.72
C VAL A 201 11.90 -22.88 6.97
N GLY A 202 11.46 -24.13 7.16
CA GLY A 202 10.72 -24.55 8.36
C GLY A 202 11.53 -24.34 9.63
N ALA A 203 12.80 -24.73 9.64
CA ALA A 203 13.72 -24.49 10.75
C ALA A 203 13.90 -22.99 11.06
N GLY A 204 14.01 -22.16 10.02
CA GLY A 204 14.10 -20.71 10.12
C GLY A 204 12.85 -20.06 10.73
N ILE A 205 11.67 -20.48 10.31
CA ILE A 205 10.37 -20.02 10.86
C ILE A 205 10.25 -20.38 12.34
N LEU A 206 10.73 -21.57 12.74
CA LEU A 206 10.76 -22.02 14.13
C LEU A 206 11.84 -21.33 14.97
N GLY A 207 12.67 -20.46 14.39
CA GLY A 207 13.70 -19.72 15.10
C GLY A 207 14.99 -20.51 15.38
N GLN A 208 15.19 -21.67 14.72
CA GLN A 208 16.38 -22.49 14.92
C GLN A 208 17.68 -21.82 14.42
N GLY A 209 17.56 -20.79 13.57
CA GLY A 209 18.68 -19.99 13.06
C GLY A 209 18.96 -18.70 13.84
N PHE A 210 18.40 -18.55 15.05
CA PHE A 210 18.58 -17.36 15.87
C PHE A 210 20.03 -17.16 16.33
N ARG A 211 20.54 -15.92 16.23
CA ARG A 211 21.92 -15.58 16.61
C ARG A 211 21.95 -14.36 17.52
N TRP A 212 22.66 -14.47 18.65
CA TRP A 212 22.85 -13.34 19.57
C TRP A 212 24.05 -12.49 19.16
N GLU A 213 23.95 -11.84 18.00
CA GLU A 213 24.97 -10.95 17.44
C GLU A 213 24.37 -9.55 17.21
N THR A 214 25.14 -8.49 17.45
CA THR A 214 24.71 -7.10 17.23
C THR A 214 24.19 -6.88 15.81
N GLY A 215 24.85 -7.43 14.79
CA GLY A 215 24.41 -7.32 13.40
C GLY A 215 23.09 -8.03 13.13
N TYR A 216 22.85 -9.17 13.79
CA TYR A 216 21.60 -9.91 13.68
C TYR A 216 20.45 -9.14 14.35
N LEU A 217 20.65 -8.67 15.58
CA LEU A 217 19.64 -7.92 16.34
C LEU A 217 19.32 -6.57 15.69
N ALA A 218 20.32 -5.88 15.12
CA ALA A 218 20.10 -4.66 14.35
C ALA A 218 19.23 -4.93 13.12
N LEU A 219 19.44 -6.05 12.43
CA LEU A 219 18.66 -6.41 11.26
C LEU A 219 17.25 -6.90 11.62
N VAL A 220 17.06 -7.58 12.76
CA VAL A 220 15.73 -7.85 13.32
C VAL A 220 14.98 -6.53 13.56
N ALA A 221 15.62 -5.56 14.21
CA ALA A 221 15.02 -4.25 14.46
C ALA A 221 14.72 -3.51 13.15
N ALA A 222 15.59 -3.60 12.15
CA ALA A 222 15.36 -3.01 10.84
C ALA A 222 14.17 -3.64 10.12
N VAL A 223 14.07 -4.98 10.09
CA VAL A 223 12.94 -5.71 9.49
C VAL A 223 11.62 -5.32 10.17
N LEU A 224 11.58 -5.32 11.50
CA LEU A 224 10.37 -4.90 12.23
C LEU A 224 10.06 -3.42 12.02
N GLY A 225 11.08 -2.57 11.99
CA GLY A 225 10.94 -1.12 11.83
C GLY A 225 10.38 -0.72 10.46
N THR A 226 10.83 -1.37 9.39
CA THR A 226 10.30 -1.11 8.04
C THR A 226 8.88 -1.66 7.87
N THR A 227 8.55 -2.82 8.45
CA THR A 227 7.21 -3.44 8.33
C THR A 227 6.09 -2.79 9.15
N ILE A 228 6.44 -2.09 10.24
CA ILE A 228 5.46 -1.41 11.10
C ILE A 228 5.82 0.07 11.15
N SER A 229 6.07 0.63 9.97
CA SER A 229 6.49 2.01 9.82
C SER A 229 5.39 2.96 10.29
N PRO A 230 5.68 3.96 11.16
CA PRO A 230 4.61 4.80 11.73
C PRO A 230 3.82 5.61 10.71
N TYR A 231 4.40 5.88 9.52
CA TYR A 231 3.68 6.57 8.44
C TYR A 231 2.51 5.75 7.90
N MET A 232 2.57 4.43 8.01
CA MET A 232 1.50 3.53 7.58
C MET A 232 0.20 3.76 8.35
N PHE A 233 0.29 4.25 9.59
CA PHE A 233 -0.89 4.61 10.38
C PHE A 233 -1.60 5.82 9.76
N PHE A 234 -0.83 6.81 9.30
CA PHE A 234 -1.38 7.97 8.60
C PHE A 234 -1.96 7.52 7.25
N TRP A 235 -1.20 6.75 6.48
CA TRP A 235 -1.64 6.26 5.18
C TRP A 235 -2.97 5.48 5.23
N GLN A 236 -3.05 4.43 6.07
CA GLN A 236 -4.25 3.61 6.22
C GLN A 236 -5.47 4.44 6.65
N THR A 237 -5.27 5.41 7.56
CA THR A 237 -6.38 6.25 8.05
C THR A 237 -6.80 7.33 7.08
N GLU A 238 -5.87 7.99 6.38
CA GLU A 238 -6.17 9.00 5.37
C GLU A 238 -6.83 8.41 4.13
N GLU A 239 -6.35 7.26 3.64
CA GLU A 239 -6.96 6.58 2.50
C GLU A 239 -8.39 6.15 2.83
N ARG A 240 -8.61 5.65 4.05
CA ARG A 240 -9.96 5.34 4.52
C ARG A 240 -10.84 6.58 4.64
N GLU A 241 -10.35 7.65 5.24
CA GLU A 241 -11.08 8.92 5.32
C GLU A 241 -11.50 9.42 3.92
N GLU A 242 -10.60 9.38 2.94
CA GLU A 242 -10.88 9.79 1.56
C GLU A 242 -11.91 8.88 0.87
N MET A 243 -11.87 7.57 1.11
CA MET A 243 -12.91 6.66 0.62
C MET A 243 -14.29 6.97 1.21
N LEU A 244 -14.34 7.35 2.48
CA LEU A 244 -15.59 7.76 3.14
C LEU A 244 -16.14 9.06 2.54
N ARG A 245 -15.27 10.06 2.32
CA ARG A 245 -15.62 11.36 1.72
C ARG A 245 -16.07 11.25 0.27
N SER A 246 -15.33 10.50 -0.55
CA SER A 246 -15.66 10.26 -1.95
C SER A 246 -16.99 9.50 -2.12
N GLY A 247 -17.30 8.58 -1.19
CA GLY A 247 -18.61 7.91 -1.12
C GLY A 247 -19.76 8.82 -0.69
N SER A 248 -19.46 9.92 0.01
CA SER A 248 -20.43 10.86 0.59
C SER A 248 -20.62 12.13 -0.25
N ARG A 249 -20.07 12.17 -1.48
CA ARG A 249 -20.18 13.31 -2.41
C ARG A 249 -19.71 14.66 -1.85
N GLY A 250 -18.74 14.65 -0.94
CA GLY A 250 -18.18 15.86 -0.35
C GLY A 250 -18.91 16.38 0.90
N GLU A 251 -19.91 15.67 1.41
CA GLU A 251 -20.44 15.86 2.76
C GLU A 251 -19.61 15.06 3.78
N ASP A 252 -19.64 15.49 5.04
CA ASP A 252 -19.00 14.75 6.14
C ASP A 252 -19.58 13.33 6.22
N PRO A 253 -18.73 12.29 6.13
CA PRO A 253 -19.23 10.93 6.09
C PRO A 253 -19.93 10.58 7.41
N PRO A 254 -21.14 9.95 7.36
CA PRO A 254 -21.84 9.58 8.58
C PRO A 254 -20.99 8.59 9.38
N ARG A 255 -20.86 8.85 10.68
CA ARG A 255 -20.08 8.03 11.61
C ARG A 255 -20.68 6.63 11.69
N LEU A 256 -19.92 5.67 12.21
CA LEU A 256 -20.39 4.30 12.30
C LEU A 256 -21.68 4.18 13.13
N ASP A 257 -21.82 5.02 14.16
CA ASP A 257 -22.96 5.05 15.07
C ASP A 257 -24.23 5.62 14.42
N ASP A 258 -24.08 6.49 13.41
CA ASP A 258 -25.19 7.07 12.65
C ASP A 258 -25.72 6.08 11.58
N ARG A 259 -25.05 4.95 11.40
CA ARG A 259 -25.40 3.94 10.39
C ARG A 259 -26.25 2.84 10.98
N LYS A 260 -27.12 2.26 10.14
CA LYS A 260 -27.87 1.04 10.49
C LYS A 260 -26.88 -0.05 10.98
N PRO A 261 -27.17 -0.78 12.08
CA PRO A 261 -26.25 -1.77 12.66
C PRO A 261 -25.74 -2.82 11.66
N THR A 262 -26.59 -3.22 10.71
CA THR A 262 -26.23 -4.17 9.65
C THR A 262 -25.21 -3.61 8.66
N LYS A 263 -25.31 -2.32 8.32
CA LYS A 263 -24.34 -1.63 7.47
C LYS A 263 -23.02 -1.40 8.20
N ALA A 264 -23.08 -0.98 9.47
CA ALA A 264 -21.90 -0.79 10.31
C ALA A 264 -21.07 -2.07 10.44
N ARG A 265 -21.72 -3.20 10.79
CA ARG A 265 -21.06 -4.51 10.88
C ARG A 265 -20.45 -4.97 9.56
N ARG A 266 -21.17 -4.80 8.44
CA ARG A 266 -20.65 -5.15 7.12
C ARG A 266 -19.41 -4.34 6.76
N MET A 267 -19.40 -3.06 7.09
CA MET A 267 -18.30 -2.14 6.80
C MET A 267 -17.05 -2.50 7.61
N LEU A 268 -17.20 -2.82 8.90
CA LEU A 268 -16.11 -3.35 9.74
C LEU A 268 -15.56 -4.68 9.21
N LEU A 269 -16.44 -5.59 8.77
CA LEU A 269 -16.01 -6.89 8.26
C LEU A 269 -15.26 -6.77 6.93
N LEU A 270 -15.77 -5.96 6.00
CA LEU A 270 -15.08 -5.69 4.73
C LEU A 270 -13.75 -4.98 4.96
N GLY A 271 -13.71 -4.03 5.89
CA GLY A 271 -12.50 -3.32 6.27
C GLY A 271 -11.43 -4.25 6.86
N ARG A 272 -11.82 -5.11 7.80
CA ARG A 272 -10.94 -6.15 8.35
C ARG A 272 -10.41 -7.07 7.26
N LEU A 273 -11.26 -7.55 6.35
CA LEU A 273 -10.82 -8.44 5.27
C LEU A 273 -9.82 -7.75 4.35
N ASP A 274 -10.05 -6.47 4.04
CA ASP A 274 -9.15 -5.67 3.22
C ASP A 274 -7.78 -5.49 3.89
N VAL A 275 -7.75 -5.10 5.17
CA VAL A 275 -6.52 -5.01 5.97
C VAL A 275 -5.79 -6.35 6.02
N ILE A 276 -6.48 -7.44 6.37
CA ILE A 276 -5.86 -8.78 6.44
C ILE A 276 -5.26 -9.17 5.09
N THR A 277 -5.99 -8.94 3.99
CA THR A 277 -5.51 -9.28 2.65
C THR A 277 -4.25 -8.50 2.30
N GLY A 278 -4.22 -7.21 2.63
CA GLY A 278 -3.07 -6.35 2.44
C GLY A 278 -1.84 -6.76 3.26
N MET A 279 -2.02 -7.03 4.55
CA MET A 279 -0.92 -7.41 5.44
C MET A 279 -0.38 -8.81 5.11
N VAL A 280 -1.26 -9.76 4.73
CA VAL A 280 -0.83 -11.08 4.23
C VAL A 280 -0.06 -10.95 2.93
N PHE A 281 -0.48 -10.05 2.03
CA PHE A 281 0.25 -9.77 0.80
C PHE A 281 1.66 -9.26 1.10
N SER A 282 1.78 -8.18 1.88
CA SER A 282 3.06 -7.57 2.25
C SER A 282 4.01 -8.56 2.94
N VAL A 283 3.54 -9.22 4.01
CA VAL A 283 4.38 -10.20 4.72
C VAL A 283 4.73 -11.41 3.84
N GLY A 284 3.86 -11.77 2.89
CA GLY A 284 4.16 -12.79 1.88
C GLY A 284 5.28 -12.37 0.93
N ILE A 285 5.32 -11.10 0.51
CA ILE A 285 6.41 -10.54 -0.29
C ILE A 285 7.70 -10.46 0.53
N MET A 286 7.64 -9.96 1.76
CA MET A 286 8.78 -9.98 2.69
C MET A 286 9.36 -11.40 2.83
N PHE A 287 8.52 -12.40 3.09
CA PHE A 287 8.92 -13.80 3.15
C PHE A 287 9.62 -14.24 1.85
N ALA A 288 9.02 -13.93 0.70
CA ALA A 288 9.58 -14.30 -0.60
C ALA A 288 10.96 -13.65 -0.85
N ILE A 289 11.15 -12.40 -0.45
CA ILE A 289 12.42 -11.68 -0.60
C ILE A 289 13.48 -12.29 0.32
N ILE A 290 13.18 -12.58 1.58
CA ILE A 290 14.14 -13.18 2.53
C ILE A 290 14.57 -14.57 2.02
N VAL A 291 13.61 -15.43 1.70
CA VAL A 291 13.90 -16.80 1.22
C VAL A 291 14.61 -16.77 -0.12
N GLY A 292 14.13 -15.96 -1.07
CA GLY A 292 14.75 -15.82 -2.39
C GLY A 292 16.17 -15.29 -2.31
N SER A 293 16.43 -14.31 -1.45
CA SER A 293 17.79 -13.75 -1.25
C SER A 293 18.71 -14.73 -0.53
N ALA A 294 18.20 -15.50 0.43
CA ALA A 294 18.96 -16.57 1.08
C ALA A 294 19.37 -17.67 0.10
N ALA A 295 18.44 -18.10 -0.77
CA ALA A 295 18.67 -19.16 -1.75
C ALA A 295 19.54 -18.74 -2.95
N THR A 296 19.73 -17.43 -3.18
CA THR A 296 20.45 -16.93 -4.37
C THR A 296 21.69 -16.10 -4.01
N LEU A 297 21.53 -15.06 -3.20
CA LEU A 297 22.61 -14.14 -2.83
C LEU A 297 23.43 -14.69 -1.65
N GLY A 298 22.77 -15.38 -0.73
CA GLY A 298 23.39 -15.97 0.46
C GLY A 298 24.43 -17.05 0.12
N GLU A 299 24.20 -17.88 -0.89
CA GLU A 299 25.16 -18.92 -1.32
C GLU A 299 26.49 -18.32 -1.80
N HIS A 300 26.46 -17.11 -2.36
CA HIS A 300 27.63 -16.43 -2.91
C HIS A 300 28.28 -15.42 -1.95
N HIS A 301 27.83 -15.33 -0.69
CA HIS A 301 28.33 -14.38 0.32
C HIS A 301 28.38 -12.92 -0.17
N LYS A 302 27.47 -12.54 -1.06
CA LYS A 302 27.42 -11.16 -1.57
C LYS A 302 26.89 -10.24 -0.48
N ALA A 303 27.67 -9.22 -0.13
CA ALA A 303 27.17 -8.14 0.71
C ALA A 303 26.09 -7.38 -0.08
N VAL A 304 24.86 -7.41 0.42
CA VAL A 304 23.78 -6.55 -0.08
C VAL A 304 23.83 -5.27 0.74
N SER A 305 24.13 -4.16 0.10
CA SER A 305 24.20 -2.83 0.73
C SER A 305 23.14 -1.88 0.16
N SER A 306 22.59 -2.23 -1.00
CA SER A 306 21.55 -1.47 -1.68
C SER A 306 20.42 -2.36 -2.16
N ALA A 307 19.29 -1.73 -2.38
CA ALA A 307 18.17 -2.39 -2.99
C ALA A 307 18.46 -2.83 -4.45
N ALA A 308 19.22 -2.04 -5.21
CA ALA A 308 19.66 -2.42 -6.55
C ALA A 308 20.47 -3.74 -6.55
N GLU A 309 21.20 -4.04 -5.48
CA GLU A 309 21.87 -5.33 -5.30
C GLU A 309 20.89 -6.44 -4.90
N ALA A 310 19.84 -6.12 -4.12
CA ALA A 310 18.75 -7.06 -3.84
C ALA A 310 18.05 -7.55 -5.12
N ALA A 311 18.03 -6.74 -6.18
CA ALA A 311 17.55 -7.12 -7.51
C ALA A 311 18.26 -8.35 -8.08
N GLN A 312 19.54 -8.55 -7.73
CA GLN A 312 20.33 -9.66 -8.25
C GLN A 312 19.79 -11.01 -7.78
N ALA A 313 18.98 -11.05 -6.71
CA ALA A 313 18.26 -12.26 -6.29
C ALA A 313 17.26 -12.75 -7.35
N LEU A 314 16.80 -11.87 -8.25
CA LEU A 314 15.88 -12.22 -9.34
C LEU A 314 16.60 -12.80 -10.57
N LYS A 315 17.94 -12.84 -10.59
CA LYS A 315 18.74 -13.31 -11.74
C LYS A 315 18.39 -14.73 -12.22
N PRO A 316 18.05 -15.72 -11.36
CA PRO A 316 17.65 -17.05 -11.83
C PRO A 316 16.39 -17.07 -12.71
N ILE A 317 15.53 -16.06 -12.61
CA ILE A 317 14.27 -15.99 -13.37
C ILE A 317 14.38 -15.06 -14.57
N ALA A 318 14.92 -13.87 -14.34
CA ALA A 318 14.92 -12.82 -15.34
C ALA A 318 16.25 -12.70 -16.08
N GLY A 319 17.27 -13.50 -15.71
CA GLY A 319 18.60 -13.42 -16.30
C GLY A 319 19.16 -12.00 -16.21
N ASP A 320 19.66 -11.49 -17.33
CA ASP A 320 20.17 -10.11 -17.42
C ASP A 320 19.07 -9.04 -17.32
N TYR A 321 17.80 -9.43 -17.47
CA TYR A 321 16.66 -8.53 -17.32
C TYR A 321 16.20 -8.39 -15.85
N ALA A 322 16.81 -9.11 -14.90
CA ALA A 322 16.47 -9.01 -13.48
C ALA A 322 16.59 -7.59 -12.95
N SER A 323 17.66 -6.89 -13.33
CA SER A 323 17.90 -5.50 -12.97
C SER A 323 16.88 -4.54 -13.61
N ILE A 324 16.36 -4.86 -14.80
CA ILE A 324 15.38 -4.04 -15.52
C ILE A 324 13.98 -4.23 -14.94
N LEU A 325 13.56 -5.48 -14.72
CA LEU A 325 12.31 -5.83 -14.03
C LEU A 325 12.27 -5.19 -12.65
N PHE A 326 13.39 -5.25 -11.92
CA PHE A 326 13.52 -4.64 -10.62
C PHE A 326 13.53 -3.11 -10.68
N ALA A 327 14.28 -2.48 -11.59
CA ALA A 327 14.31 -1.02 -11.73
C ALA A 327 12.92 -0.46 -12.07
N LEU A 328 12.13 -1.15 -12.90
CA LEU A 328 10.75 -0.78 -13.19
C LEU A 328 9.85 -0.87 -11.95
N GLY A 329 10.04 -1.89 -11.10
CA GLY A 329 9.40 -1.95 -9.78
C GLY A 329 9.86 -0.82 -8.87
N PHE A 330 11.16 -0.58 -8.77
CA PHE A 330 11.73 0.42 -7.87
C PHE A 330 11.32 1.84 -8.20
N ILE A 331 11.30 2.20 -9.48
CA ILE A 331 10.77 3.49 -9.91
C ILE A 331 9.31 3.63 -9.46
N GLY A 332 8.52 2.56 -9.52
CA GLY A 332 7.13 2.61 -9.04
C GLY A 332 7.00 2.75 -7.53
N SER A 333 7.81 2.04 -6.73
CA SER A 333 7.69 2.05 -5.27
C SER A 333 8.33 3.29 -4.63
N GLY A 334 9.43 3.83 -5.14
CA GLY A 334 9.97 5.10 -4.64
C GLY A 334 9.17 6.35 -5.09
N ILE A 335 8.17 6.20 -5.98
CA ILE A 335 7.14 7.23 -6.20
C ILE A 335 6.06 7.19 -5.11
N LEU A 336 5.90 6.04 -4.41
CA LEU A 336 4.85 5.81 -3.40
C LEU A 336 5.25 6.32 -2.01
N ALA A 337 6.49 6.10 -1.62
CA ALA A 337 7.07 6.54 -0.35
C ALA A 337 7.35 8.05 -0.29
#